data_AF-A0A1D1YKP8-F1
#
_entry.id   AF-A0A1D1YKP8-F1
#
_cell.length_a   1.000
_cell.length_b   1.000
_cell.length_c   1.000
_cell.angle_alpha   90.00
_cell.angle_beta   90.00
_cell.angle_gamma   90.00
#
_symmetry.space_group_name_H-M   'P 1'
#
loop_
_entity.id
_entity.type
_entity.pdbx_description
1 polymer ?
#
loop_
_entity_poly.entity_id
_entity_poly.type
_entity_poly.pdbx_seq_one_letter_code
_entity_poly.pdbx_strand_id
1 'polypeptide(L)'
;RYAKIAMQLPEKTVRDVALRCRWMTKKEVSKRRKDEHSSAKKNNKKGVSDTSAKTSHGAARPGVPSYPLPMLPMDNDDEISYKAIGGAIGELLEQNAQCLSQISANLASYQVQENINLFCQVRVNISSISNELGHQNIRTGTGSFSD
;
A
#
# COMPACT_ATOMS: atom_id res chain seq x y z
N ARG A 1 14.29 16.02 11.39
CA ARG A 1 14.75 14.61 11.57
C ARG A 1 15.09 13.93 10.24
N TYR A 2 14.15 13.83 9.28
CA TYR A 2 14.39 13.12 8.01
C TYR A 2 15.43 13.78 7.10
N ALA A 3 15.46 15.12 7.03
CA ALA A 3 16.47 15.85 6.24
C ALA A 3 17.92 15.51 6.63
N LYS A 4 18.21 15.39 7.93
CA LYS A 4 19.54 15.02 8.44
C LYS A 4 19.97 13.61 8.04
N ILE A 5 19.02 12.69 7.88
CA ILE A 5 19.28 11.31 7.45
C ILE A 5 19.48 11.27 5.93
N ALA A 6 18.71 12.04 5.17
CA ALA A 6 18.86 12.14 3.72
C ALA A 6 20.23 12.70 3.33
N MET A 7 20.80 13.62 4.11
CA MET A 7 22.18 14.12 3.88
C MET A 7 23.25 13.03 3.98
N GLN A 8 22.99 11.91 4.66
CA GLN A 8 23.91 10.77 4.76
C GLN A 8 23.62 9.69 3.70
N LEU A 9 22.57 9.87 2.89
CA LEU A 9 22.11 8.95 1.85
C LEU A 9 21.91 9.74 0.54
N PRO A 10 23.00 10.09 -0.17
CA PRO A 10 22.97 11.02 -1.31
C PRO A 10 22.03 10.58 -2.45
N GLU A 11 21.82 9.28 -2.60
CA GLU A 11 20.94 8.67 -3.60
C GLU A 11 19.46 8.57 -3.15
N LYS A 12 19.07 9.20 -2.04
CA LYS A 12 17.73 9.05 -1.44
C LYS A 12 17.18 10.40 -1.01
N THR A 13 15.91 10.65 -1.34
CA THR A 13 15.25 11.91 -0.99
C THR A 13 14.71 11.89 0.44
N VAL A 14 14.45 13.07 1.00
CA VAL A 14 13.76 13.23 2.30
C VAL A 14 12.43 12.49 2.33
N ARG A 15 11.72 12.46 1.18
CA ARG A 15 10.46 11.74 0.99
C ARG A 15 10.65 10.23 1.15
N ASP A 16 11.67 9.66 0.53
CA ASP A 16 11.97 8.22 0.61
C ASP A 16 12.30 7.80 2.04
N VAL A 17 13.11 8.60 2.73
CA VAL A 17 13.47 8.39 4.13
C VAL A 17 12.23 8.43 5.02
N ALA A 18 11.35 9.43 4.85
CA ALA A 18 10.13 9.56 5.63
C ALA A 18 9.17 8.37 5.41
N LEU A 19 9.00 7.94 4.15
CA LEU A 19 8.17 6.78 3.80
C LEU A 19 8.72 5.50 4.44
N ARG A 20 10.04 5.28 4.37
CA ARG A 20 10.69 4.11 4.97
C ARG A 20 10.57 4.10 6.50
N CYS A 21 10.78 5.24 7.15
CA CYS A 21 10.59 5.35 8.60
C CYS A 21 9.16 5.00 9.01
N ARG A 22 8.15 5.57 8.33
CA ARG A 22 6.74 5.30 8.61
C ARG A 22 6.39 3.83 8.40
N TRP A 23 6.89 3.24 7.31
CA TRP A 23 6.65 1.84 6.97
C TRP A 23 7.21 0.89 8.04
N MET A 24 8.45 1.13 8.48
CA MET A 24 9.09 0.28 9.48
C MET A 24 8.42 0.43 10.86
N THR A 25 8.00 1.64 11.25
CA THR A 25 7.24 1.84 12.49
C THR A 25 5.87 1.16 12.46
N LYS A 26 5.12 1.25 11.35
CA LYS A 26 3.81 0.57 11.21
C LYS A 26 3.95 -0.96 11.25
N LYS A 27 5.03 -1.49 10.67
CA LYS A 27 5.34 -2.94 10.66
C LYS A 27 5.69 -3.49 12.05
N GLU A 28 6.41 -2.70 12.87
CA GLU A 28 6.79 -3.06 14.24
C GLU A 28 5.63 -2.91 15.23
N VAL A 29 4.83 -1.83 15.13
CA VAL A 29 3.72 -1.55 16.05
C VAL A 29 2.58 -2.57 15.90
N SER A 30 2.44 -3.22 14.74
CA SER A 30 1.39 -4.23 14.50
C SER A 30 1.66 -5.59 15.18
N LYS A 31 2.89 -5.86 15.65
CA LYS A 31 3.27 -7.13 16.32
C LYS A 31 3.28 -7.04 17.85
N ARG A 32 3.27 -5.84 18.43
CA ARG A 32 3.22 -5.65 19.89
C ARG A 32 1.77 -5.39 20.29
N ARG A 33 0.98 -6.46 20.39
CA ARG A 33 -0.33 -6.36 21.03
C ARG A 33 -0.14 -6.12 22.53
N LYS A 34 -0.95 -5.19 23.04
CA LYS A 34 -1.62 -5.27 24.35
C LYS A 34 -0.69 -5.24 25.56
N ASP A 35 -0.41 -4.04 26.06
CA ASP A 35 -0.31 -3.83 27.50
C ASP A 35 -0.81 -2.44 27.90
N GLU A 36 -1.37 -2.43 29.08
CA GLU A 36 -2.28 -1.47 29.69
C GLU A 36 -1.62 -0.14 30.10
N HIS A 37 -2.46 0.90 30.28
CA HIS A 37 -2.18 2.13 31.04
C HIS A 37 -1.15 3.16 30.51
N SER A 38 -1.66 4.27 29.99
CA SER A 38 -1.20 5.60 30.44
C SER A 38 -2.37 6.59 30.49
N SER A 39 -3.03 6.57 31.65
CA SER A 39 -3.96 7.58 32.13
C SER A 39 -3.24 8.86 32.54
N ALA A 40 -3.59 10.00 31.94
CA ALA A 40 -3.48 11.35 32.52
C ALA A 40 -3.96 12.37 31.46
N LYS A 41 -4.77 13.40 31.71
CA LYS A 41 -5.46 13.93 32.89
C LYS A 41 -6.18 15.19 32.36
N LYS A 42 -7.52 15.26 32.36
CA LYS A 42 -8.19 16.55 32.58
C LYS A 42 -9.60 16.34 33.11
N ASN A 43 -9.83 17.08 34.18
CA ASN A 43 -10.81 16.87 35.22
C ASN A 43 -12.02 17.80 35.02
N ASN A 44 -13.19 17.32 35.45
CA ASN A 44 -14.08 17.97 36.42
C ASN A 44 -15.50 18.44 35.95
N LYS A 45 -16.47 18.05 36.81
CA LYS A 45 -17.73 18.74 37.20
C LYS A 45 -18.88 18.71 36.17
N LYS A 46 -20.16 18.40 36.46
CA LYS A 46 -21.05 18.07 37.60
C LYS A 46 -22.20 17.23 36.97
N GLY A 47 -23.07 16.45 37.61
CA GLY A 47 -23.43 16.28 39.01
C GLY A 47 -24.49 15.16 39.12
N VAL A 48 -24.73 14.81 40.38
CA VAL A 48 -25.71 13.90 40.98
C VAL A 48 -27.12 13.90 40.34
N SER A 49 -27.68 12.72 40.08
CA SER A 49 -29.01 12.32 40.59
C SER A 49 -29.20 10.81 40.46
N ASP A 50 -29.56 10.20 41.59
CA ASP A 50 -29.89 8.79 41.80
C ASP A 50 -31.38 8.58 41.48
N THR A 51 -31.77 7.50 40.81
CA THR A 51 -33.06 6.79 41.00
C THR A 51 -33.17 5.55 40.09
N SER A 52 -33.05 4.39 40.73
CA SER A 52 -33.96 3.24 40.67
C SER A 52 -34.80 2.99 39.39
N ALA A 53 -34.51 1.90 38.68
CA ALA A 53 -35.35 0.69 38.67
C ALA A 53 -34.93 -0.26 37.54
N LYS A 54 -34.97 -1.56 37.86
CA LYS A 54 -34.52 -2.71 37.07
C LYS A 54 -35.35 -2.89 35.78
N THR A 55 -34.73 -3.33 34.69
CA THR A 55 -35.12 -4.54 33.92
C THR A 55 -34.04 -4.87 32.90
N SER A 56 -33.80 -6.17 32.75
CA SER A 56 -32.77 -6.84 31.94
C SER A 56 -32.73 -6.39 30.49
N HIS A 57 -31.54 -6.24 29.90
CA HIS A 57 -30.97 -7.17 28.93
C HIS A 57 -29.49 -6.83 28.71
N GLY A 58 -28.68 -7.87 28.52
CA GLY A 58 -27.23 -7.83 28.65
C GLY A 58 -26.51 -6.90 27.66
N ALA A 59 -25.42 -6.35 28.18
CA ALA A 59 -24.22 -5.92 27.47
C ALA A 59 -24.41 -5.00 26.25
N ALA A 60 -24.47 -3.70 26.54
CA ALA A 60 -23.97 -2.68 25.64
C ALA A 60 -22.50 -2.98 25.28
N ARG A 61 -22.22 -3.26 24.00
CA ARG A 61 -20.96 -2.85 23.40
C ARG A 61 -21.19 -1.51 22.72
N PRO A 62 -20.46 -0.44 23.06
CA PRO A 62 -20.57 0.84 22.35
C PRO A 62 -20.10 0.67 20.91
N GLY A 63 -20.84 1.28 20.00
CA GLY A 63 -20.67 1.18 18.56
C GLY A 63 -19.24 1.46 18.10
N VAL A 64 -18.69 0.51 17.36
CA VAL A 64 -17.70 0.80 16.33
C VAL A 64 -18.50 0.91 15.04
N PRO A 65 -18.48 2.05 14.33
CA PRO A 65 -19.00 2.07 12.97
C PRO A 65 -18.20 1.05 12.19
N SER A 66 -18.84 -0.06 11.80
CA SER A 66 -18.29 -0.91 10.76
C SER A 66 -18.21 0.00 9.54
N TYR A 67 -17.01 0.47 9.20
CA TYR A 67 -16.80 1.16 7.94
C TYR A 67 -16.92 0.06 6.87
N PRO A 68 -18.01 -0.03 6.09
CA PRO A 68 -17.93 -0.83 4.88
C PRO A 68 -16.90 -0.10 4.02
N LEU A 69 -15.78 -0.78 3.72
CA LEU A 69 -14.97 -0.37 2.58
C LEU A 69 -15.93 -0.38 1.38
N PRO A 70 -16.05 0.71 0.61
CA PRO A 70 -16.74 0.66 -0.66
C PRO A 70 -16.01 -0.41 -1.49
N MET A 71 -16.59 -1.60 -1.56
CA MET A 71 -16.27 -2.56 -2.62
C MET A 71 -16.82 -1.89 -3.87
N LEU A 72 -15.97 -1.08 -4.52
CA LEU A 72 -16.28 -0.63 -5.87
C LEU A 72 -16.54 -1.91 -6.68
N PRO A 73 -17.71 -2.05 -7.32
CA PRO A 73 -17.89 -3.12 -8.29
C PRO A 73 -16.78 -2.94 -9.31
N MET A 74 -15.90 -3.94 -9.43
CA MET A 74 -15.03 -4.03 -10.60
C MET A 74 -15.94 -4.40 -11.77
N ASP A 75 -16.56 -3.39 -12.36
CA ASP A 75 -17.09 -3.45 -13.71
C ASP A 75 -15.86 -3.56 -14.61
N ASN A 76 -15.46 -4.80 -14.86
CA ASN A 76 -14.19 -5.18 -15.45
C ASN A 76 -14.37 -5.44 -16.95
N ASP A 77 -14.92 -4.46 -17.67
CA ASP A 77 -15.15 -4.56 -19.12
C ASP A 77 -14.40 -3.49 -19.95
N ASP A 78 -13.65 -2.60 -19.30
CA ASP A 78 -12.67 -1.70 -19.95
C ASP A 78 -11.22 -2.13 -19.62
N GLU A 79 -10.97 -3.45 -19.59
CA GLU A 79 -9.60 -3.96 -19.47
C GLU A 79 -8.84 -3.66 -20.77
N ILE A 80 -8.10 -2.54 -20.78
CA ILE A 80 -7.10 -2.28 -21.83
C ILE A 80 -6.13 -3.45 -21.80
N SER A 81 -6.30 -4.39 -22.72
CA SER A 81 -5.46 -5.57 -22.82
C SER A 81 -4.02 -5.12 -23.01
N TYR A 82 -3.08 -5.71 -22.27
CA TYR A 82 -1.65 -5.50 -22.50
C TYR A 82 -1.23 -5.85 -23.95
N LYS A 83 -2.05 -6.67 -24.66
CA LYS A 83 -1.94 -6.93 -26.10
C LYS A 83 -2.12 -5.67 -26.95
N ALA A 84 -2.98 -4.74 -26.51
CA ALA A 84 -3.28 -3.50 -27.21
C ALA A 84 -2.15 -2.45 -27.08
N ILE A 85 -1.34 -2.52 -26.02
CA ILE A 85 -0.12 -1.72 -25.88
C ILE A 85 0.92 -2.20 -26.90
N GLY A 86 1.05 -3.53 -27.04
CA GLY A 86 1.99 -4.15 -27.97
C GLY A 86 3.47 -3.85 -27.67
N GLY A 87 4.35 -4.44 -28.46
CA GLY A 87 5.80 -4.26 -28.35
C GLY A 87 6.40 -4.72 -27.02
N ALA A 88 7.64 -4.30 -26.76
CA ALA A 88 8.40 -4.75 -25.59
C ALA A 88 7.72 -4.41 -24.24
N ILE A 89 7.03 -3.27 -24.16
CA ILE A 89 6.30 -2.87 -22.94
C ILE A 89 5.09 -3.77 -22.73
N GLY A 90 4.31 -4.07 -23.79
CA GLY A 90 3.17 -4.97 -23.72
C GLY A 90 3.57 -6.39 -23.27
N GLU A 91 4.68 -6.92 -23.79
CA GLU A 91 5.21 -8.24 -23.40
C GLU A 91 5.60 -8.28 -21.91
N LEU A 92 6.28 -7.25 -21.39
CA LEU A 92 6.66 -7.18 -19.98
C LEU A 92 5.44 -7.05 -19.06
N LEU A 93 4.37 -6.38 -19.51
CA LEU A 93 3.10 -6.29 -18.79
C LEU A 93 2.35 -7.63 -18.79
N GLU A 94 2.34 -8.37 -19.90
CA GLU A 94 1.79 -9.72 -19.98
C GLU A 94 2.47 -10.65 -18.98
N GLN A 95 3.81 -10.64 -18.94
CA GLN A 95 4.59 -11.43 -17.98
C GLN A 95 4.29 -11.05 -16.52
N ASN A 96 4.08 -9.76 -16.24
CA ASN A 96 3.70 -9.32 -14.89
C ASN A 96 2.34 -9.86 -14.48
N ALA A 97 1.35 -9.82 -15.38
CA ALA A 97 0.03 -10.39 -15.12
C ALA A 97 0.13 -11.88 -14.78
N GLN A 98 0.88 -12.65 -15.58
CA GLN A 98 1.10 -14.08 -15.32
C GLN A 98 1.80 -14.35 -13.98
N CYS A 99 2.87 -13.59 -13.67
CA CYS A 99 3.58 -13.72 -12.40
C CYS A 99 2.66 -13.41 -11.21
N LEU A 100 1.82 -12.37 -11.31
CA LEU A 100 0.89 -11.99 -10.25
C LEU A 100 -0.23 -13.01 -10.07
N SER A 101 -0.75 -13.58 -11.15
CA SER A 101 -1.68 -14.71 -11.09
C SER A 101 -1.05 -15.92 -10.40
N GLN A 102 0.20 -16.25 -10.72
CA GLN A 102 0.92 -17.34 -10.07
C GLN A 102 1.17 -17.05 -8.57
N ILE A 103 1.53 -15.80 -8.23
CA ILE A 103 1.68 -15.38 -6.83
C ILE A 103 0.36 -15.59 -6.08
N SER A 104 -0.76 -15.20 -6.68
CA SER A 104 -2.09 -15.40 -6.09
C SER A 104 -2.38 -16.88 -5.85
N ALA A 105 -2.13 -17.75 -6.84
CA ALA A 105 -2.30 -19.19 -6.70
C ALA A 105 -1.41 -19.79 -5.59
N ASN A 106 -0.14 -19.40 -5.55
CA ASN A 106 0.82 -19.84 -4.53
C ASN A 106 0.40 -19.41 -3.12
N LEU A 107 -0.18 -18.21 -2.96
CA LEU A 107 -0.74 -17.76 -1.69
C LEU A 107 -1.93 -18.63 -1.26
N ALA A 108 -2.80 -19.02 -2.19
CA ALA A 108 -3.91 -19.94 -1.92
C ALA A 108 -3.43 -21.35 -1.54
N SER A 109 -2.29 -21.78 -2.08
CA SER A 109 -1.66 -23.07 -1.78
C SER A 109 -0.66 -23.04 -0.61
N TYR A 110 -0.55 -21.93 0.12
CA TYR A 110 0.41 -21.73 1.24
C TYR A 110 1.89 -21.87 0.85
N GLN A 111 2.20 -21.70 -0.44
CA GLN A 111 3.51 -21.79 -1.08
C GLN A 111 4.16 -20.39 -1.20
N VAL A 112 4.41 -19.76 -0.05
CA VAL A 112 4.91 -18.37 -0.03
C VAL A 112 6.37 -18.24 -0.45
N GLN A 113 7.16 -19.31 -0.39
CA GLN A 113 8.59 -19.29 -0.70
C GLN A 113 8.82 -19.20 -2.21
N GLU A 114 7.95 -19.84 -2.99
CA GLU A 114 7.94 -19.83 -4.44
C GLU A 114 7.70 -18.43 -5.02
N ASN A 115 7.10 -17.53 -4.24
CA ASN A 115 6.81 -16.15 -4.66
C ASN A 115 8.04 -15.23 -4.71
N ILE A 116 9.15 -15.60 -4.07
CA ILE A 116 10.34 -14.73 -4.01
C ILE A 116 10.87 -14.43 -5.42
N ASN A 117 11.01 -15.47 -6.25
CA ASN A 117 11.50 -15.33 -7.61
C ASN A 117 10.50 -14.59 -8.50
N LEU A 118 9.19 -14.84 -8.33
CA LEU A 118 8.14 -14.15 -9.06
C LEU A 118 8.12 -12.64 -8.74
N PHE A 119 8.27 -12.26 -7.47
CA PHE A 119 8.39 -10.86 -7.10
C PHE A 119 9.67 -10.21 -7.65
N CYS A 120 10.79 -10.92 -7.67
CA CYS A 120 12.01 -10.45 -8.31
C CYS A 120 11.79 -10.21 -9.81
N GLN A 121 11.11 -11.11 -10.50
CA GLN A 121 10.80 -10.98 -11.92
C GLN A 121 9.88 -9.79 -12.20
N VAL A 122 8.79 -9.64 -11.44
CA VAL A 122 7.90 -8.47 -11.54
C VAL A 122 8.66 -7.17 -11.35
N ARG A 123 9.56 -7.12 -10.36
CA ARG A 123 10.41 -5.94 -10.13
C ARG A 123 11.32 -5.63 -11.32
N VAL A 124 11.97 -6.65 -11.88
CA VAL A 124 12.84 -6.48 -13.07
C VAL A 124 12.03 -5.94 -14.24
N ASN A 125 10.86 -6.52 -14.50
CA ASN A 125 9.99 -6.09 -15.59
C ASN A 125 9.55 -4.63 -15.41
N ILE A 126 9.18 -4.20 -14.19
CA ILE A 126 8.84 -2.80 -13.90
C ILE A 126 10.04 -1.87 -14.15
N SER A 127 11.24 -2.26 -13.74
CA SER A 127 12.46 -1.48 -14.01
C SER A 127 12.73 -1.36 -15.51
N SER A 128 12.56 -2.44 -16.27
CA SER A 128 12.72 -2.43 -17.73
C SER A 128 11.69 -1.54 -18.42
N ILE A 129 10.41 -1.63 -18.02
CA ILE A 129 9.34 -0.76 -18.56
C ILE A 129 9.66 0.71 -18.27
N SER A 130 10.07 1.04 -17.04
CA SER A 130 10.40 2.41 -16.67
C SER A 130 11.58 2.96 -17.47
N ASN A 131 12.55 2.12 -17.81
CA ASN A 131 13.69 2.51 -18.63
C ASN A 131 13.28 2.71 -20.09
N GLU A 132 12.50 1.78 -20.66
CA GLU A 132 12.00 1.86 -22.02
C GLU A 132 11.17 3.14 -22.23
N LEU A 133 10.24 3.44 -21.33
CA LEU A 133 9.46 4.68 -21.36
C LEU A 133 10.34 5.92 -21.26
N GLY A 134 11.41 5.89 -20.45
CA GLY A 134 12.40 6.96 -20.36
C GLY A 134 13.15 7.18 -21.67
N HIS A 135 13.57 6.12 -22.35
CA HIS A 135 14.24 6.18 -23.66
C HIS A 135 13.32 6.71 -24.76
N GLN A 136 12.04 6.30 -24.79
CA GLN A 136 11.07 6.80 -25.78
C GLN A 136 10.85 8.31 -25.63
N ASN A 137 10.80 8.83 -24.40
CA ASN A 137 10.54 10.26 -24.13
C ASN A 137 11.72 11.17 -24.56
N ILE A 138 12.96 10.66 -24.51
CA ILE A 138 14.14 11.38 -25.00
C ILE A 138 14.14 11.44 -26.53
N ARG A 139 13.68 10.38 -27.19
CA ARG A 139 13.66 10.27 -28.66
C ARG A 139 12.60 11.15 -29.32
N THR A 140 11.50 11.43 -28.64
CA THR A 140 10.46 12.38 -29.08
C THR A 140 10.82 13.85 -28.84
N GLY A 141 11.87 14.14 -28.04
CA GLY A 141 12.27 15.50 -27.67
C GLY A 141 13.23 16.20 -28.64
N THR A 142 13.75 15.51 -29.65
CA THR A 142 14.65 16.09 -30.67
C THR A 142 13.91 16.29 -32.00
N GLY A 143 12.83 17.06 -31.97
CA GLY A 143 12.12 17.51 -33.17
C GLY A 143 12.44 18.97 -33.48
N SER A 144 13.26 19.17 -34.52
CA SER A 144 13.31 20.36 -35.40
C SER A 144 13.29 21.75 -34.76
N PHE A 145 14.47 22.34 -34.60
CA PHE A 145 14.65 23.78 -34.85
C PHE A 145 15.46 23.90 -36.15
N SER A 146 14.75 24.07 -37.26
CA SER A 146 15.31 24.58 -38.51
C SER A 146 14.45 25.77 -38.88
N ASP A 147 14.99 26.95 -38.66
CA ASP A 147 14.83 28.16 -39.48
C ASP A 147 16.12 28.97 -39.33
#